data_AF-A0A8T0V6W4-F1
#
_entry.id   AF-A0A8T0V6W4-F1
#
_cell.length_a   1.000
_cell.length_b   1.000
_cell.length_c   1.000
_cell.angle_alpha   90.00
_cell.angle_beta   90.00
_cell.angle_gamma   90.00
#
_symmetry.space_group_name_H-M   'P 1'
#
loop_
_entity.id
_entity.type
_entity.pdbx_description
1 polymer ?
#
loop_
_entity_poly.entity_id
_entity_poly.type
_entity_poly.pdbx_seq_one_letter_code
_entity_poly.pdbx_strand_id
1 'polypeptide(L)'
;MGRVIRAQRKGAGSVFKSHTHHRKGPARFRSLDFGERNGYLKAVVCNVEHHVGDRGVFARASGDYAIVISHNPDNGTSRIKLPSGAKKIVPSSCRAMIGQVAGGGRTEKPMLKAGNAYHKYRVKRNCWPKVRGVAMNPVEHPHGGGNHQHIGHASTVRRDAPPGQKVGLIAARRTGRLRGQAAATAAKSDKAT
;
A
#
# COMPACT_ATOMS: atom_id res chain seq x y z
N MET A 1 -18.29 29.31 -6.51
CA MET A 1 -17.63 28.66 -5.35
C MET A 1 -17.87 27.15 -5.46
N GLY A 2 -16.82 26.31 -5.52
CA GLY A 2 -16.96 24.85 -5.76
C GLY A 2 -17.28 24.04 -4.49
N ARG A 3 -17.67 22.75 -4.64
CA ARG A 3 -17.85 21.83 -3.50
C ARG A 3 -16.54 21.09 -3.16
N VAL A 4 -16.43 20.64 -1.91
CA VAL A 4 -15.30 19.82 -1.43
C VAL A 4 -15.38 18.41 -2.00
N ILE A 5 -14.33 17.99 -2.72
CA ILE A 5 -14.31 16.71 -3.43
C ILE A 5 -14.19 15.53 -2.45
N ARG A 6 -14.65 14.34 -2.87
CA ARG A 6 -14.55 13.11 -2.06
C ARG A 6 -13.13 12.81 -1.59
N ALA A 7 -12.10 13.14 -2.38
CA ALA A 7 -10.71 12.90 -2.00
C ALA A 7 -10.30 13.69 -0.74
N GLN A 8 -10.73 14.95 -0.64
CA GLN A 8 -10.47 15.82 0.52
C GLN A 8 -11.26 15.36 1.76
N ARG A 9 -12.54 14.98 1.58
CA ARG A 9 -13.41 14.57 2.70
C ARG A 9 -12.94 13.33 3.47
N LYS A 10 -12.10 12.48 2.86
CA LYS A 10 -11.57 11.26 3.50
C LYS A 10 -10.63 11.51 4.68
N GLY A 11 -10.02 12.69 4.78
CA GLY A 11 -9.10 13.05 5.86
C GLY A 11 -9.80 13.56 7.13
N ALA A 12 -11.02 14.08 7.01
CA ALA A 12 -11.70 14.83 8.08
C ALA A 12 -12.32 13.94 9.19
N GLY A 13 -12.12 12.62 9.18
CA GLY A 13 -12.66 11.74 10.23
C GLY A 13 -14.21 11.67 10.28
N SER A 14 -14.88 11.85 9.15
CA SER A 14 -16.34 11.74 9.03
C SER A 14 -16.78 10.30 8.71
N VAL A 15 -17.72 10.12 7.79
CA VAL A 15 -18.23 8.84 7.28
C VAL A 15 -17.11 7.90 6.75
N PHE A 16 -15.91 8.42 6.51
CA PHE A 16 -14.74 7.68 6.03
C PHE A 16 -13.88 7.05 7.11
N LYS A 17 -14.26 7.16 8.40
CA LYS A 17 -13.61 6.45 9.50
C LYS A 17 -13.66 4.94 9.29
N SER A 18 -12.68 4.24 9.84
CA SER A 18 -12.67 2.77 9.81
C SER A 18 -13.72 2.20 10.74
N HIS A 19 -14.47 1.19 10.30
CA HIS A 19 -15.25 0.37 11.21
C HIS A 19 -14.30 -0.46 12.10
N THR A 20 -14.33 -0.21 13.41
CA THR A 20 -13.41 -0.82 14.39
C THR A 20 -14.10 -1.76 15.38
N HIS A 21 -15.43 -1.73 15.49
CA HIS A 21 -16.20 -2.46 16.51
C HIS A 21 -15.89 -3.97 16.60
N HIS A 22 -15.66 -4.64 15.46
CA HIS A 22 -15.34 -6.08 15.43
C HIS A 22 -13.84 -6.40 15.39
N ARG A 23 -12.95 -5.41 15.50
CA ARG A 23 -11.51 -5.65 15.51
C ARG A 23 -11.10 -6.19 16.88
N LYS A 24 -10.39 -7.31 16.91
CA LYS A 24 -9.93 -7.95 18.16
C LYS A 24 -8.84 -7.16 18.89
N GLY A 25 -7.97 -6.51 18.13
CA GLY A 25 -6.85 -5.73 18.66
C GLY A 25 -5.74 -5.57 17.62
N PRO A 26 -4.70 -4.79 17.94
CA PRO A 26 -3.53 -4.69 17.08
C PRO A 26 -2.72 -5.99 17.11
N ALA A 27 -2.52 -6.61 15.95
CA ALA A 27 -1.50 -7.66 15.81
C ALA A 27 -0.11 -7.01 15.85
N ARG A 28 0.74 -7.41 16.79
CA ARG A 28 2.06 -6.84 17.02
C ARG A 28 2.94 -7.83 17.75
N PHE A 29 4.25 -7.73 17.59
CA PHE A 29 5.17 -8.49 18.44
C PHE A 29 5.01 -8.11 19.91
N ARG A 30 5.50 -8.99 20.80
CA ARG A 30 5.66 -8.69 22.23
C ARG A 30 6.59 -7.49 22.44
N SER A 31 6.63 -6.96 23.66
CA SER A 31 7.66 -5.96 24.00
C SER A 31 9.05 -6.57 23.84
N LEU A 32 9.99 -5.78 23.31
CA LEU A 32 11.39 -6.19 23.26
C LEU A 32 11.91 -6.27 24.70
N ASP A 33 12.26 -7.47 25.17
CA ASP A 33 12.80 -7.72 26.50
C ASP A 33 14.22 -8.29 26.43
N PHE A 34 14.81 -8.63 27.58
CA PHE A 34 16.16 -9.19 27.64
C PHE A 34 16.26 -10.56 26.94
N GLY A 35 15.19 -11.36 26.93
CA GLY A 35 15.19 -12.71 26.37
C GLY A 35 15.14 -12.77 24.84
N GLU A 36 14.79 -11.69 24.15
CA GLU A 36 14.66 -11.65 22.69
C GLU A 36 15.90 -11.11 21.94
N ARG A 37 16.98 -10.78 22.64
CA ARG A 37 18.05 -9.92 22.09
C ARG A 37 19.03 -10.60 21.13
N ASN A 38 19.06 -11.94 21.05
CA ASN A 38 20.12 -12.65 20.34
C ASN A 38 19.58 -13.59 19.24
N GLY A 39 20.09 -13.40 18.02
CA GLY A 39 19.87 -14.27 16.87
C GLY A 39 20.02 -13.53 15.54
N TYR A 40 20.63 -14.18 14.55
CA TYR A 40 20.70 -13.70 13.17
C TYR A 40 19.92 -14.65 12.26
N LEU A 41 19.23 -14.11 11.25
CA LEU A 41 18.27 -14.87 10.44
C LEU A 41 18.52 -14.66 8.95
N LYS A 42 18.76 -15.76 8.24
CA LYS A 42 18.81 -15.82 6.77
C LYS A 42 17.66 -16.69 6.27
N ALA A 43 16.51 -16.07 6.01
CA ALA A 43 15.31 -16.77 5.56
C ALA A 43 14.32 -15.83 4.85
N VAL A 44 13.26 -16.42 4.31
CA VAL A 44 12.02 -15.71 4.00
C VAL A 44 11.40 -15.27 5.33
N VAL A 45 11.04 -13.98 5.44
CA VAL A 45 10.58 -13.39 6.70
C VAL A 45 9.30 -12.56 6.50
N CYS A 46 8.50 -12.42 7.54
CA CYS A 46 7.30 -11.59 7.58
C CYS A 46 7.24 -10.76 8.86
N ASN A 47 6.31 -9.80 8.91
CA ASN A 47 6.12 -8.89 10.04
C ASN A 47 7.39 -8.12 10.47
N VAL A 48 8.26 -7.74 9.54
CA VAL A 48 9.58 -7.13 9.82
C VAL A 48 9.43 -5.73 10.42
N GLU A 49 10.24 -5.41 11.43
CA GLU A 49 10.35 -4.06 12.02
C GLU A 49 11.13 -3.09 11.12
N HIS A 50 10.76 -1.80 11.11
CA HIS A 50 11.53 -0.76 10.40
C HIS A 50 12.60 -0.17 11.31
N HIS A 51 12.21 0.14 12.54
CA HIS A 51 13.05 0.47 13.66
C HIS A 51 12.85 -0.54 14.79
N VAL A 52 13.88 -0.70 15.61
CA VAL A 52 13.86 -1.61 16.76
C VAL A 52 12.69 -1.24 17.67
N GLY A 53 11.80 -2.20 17.93
CA GLY A 53 10.67 -1.99 18.82
C GLY A 53 9.39 -1.48 18.15
N ASP A 54 9.35 -1.33 16.81
CA ASP A 54 8.11 -0.99 16.07
C ASP A 54 7.00 -2.05 16.18
N ARG A 55 7.34 -3.25 16.68
CA ARG A 55 6.45 -4.41 16.85
C ARG A 55 5.83 -4.93 15.55
N GLY A 56 6.51 -4.69 14.42
CA GLY A 56 6.22 -5.25 13.10
C GLY A 56 5.46 -4.31 12.15
N VAL A 57 6.10 -3.97 11.03
CA VAL A 57 5.62 -2.95 10.07
C VAL A 57 5.50 -3.50 8.65
N PHE A 58 6.51 -4.23 8.17
CA PHE A 58 6.57 -4.71 6.78
C PHE A 58 6.08 -6.15 6.62
N ALA A 59 5.66 -6.50 5.40
CA ALA A 59 5.23 -7.85 5.01
C ALA A 59 4.17 -8.43 5.98
N ARG A 60 3.03 -7.74 6.08
CA ARG A 60 1.92 -8.07 7.01
C ARG A 60 0.63 -8.47 6.31
N ALA A 61 0.51 -8.23 5.00
CA ALA A 61 -0.69 -8.64 4.28
C ALA A 61 -0.67 -10.16 4.05
N SER A 62 -1.85 -10.75 3.88
CA SER A 62 -2.01 -12.18 3.62
C SER A 62 -1.20 -12.61 2.39
N GLY A 63 -0.27 -13.57 2.56
CA GLY A 63 0.63 -14.04 1.50
C GLY A 63 1.90 -13.21 1.27
N ASP A 64 2.07 -12.07 1.97
CA ASP A 64 3.28 -11.27 1.83
C ASP A 64 4.47 -11.95 2.53
N TYR A 65 5.65 -11.71 1.98
CA TYR A 65 6.94 -12.03 2.58
C TYR A 65 8.00 -11.03 2.14
N ALA A 66 9.07 -10.94 2.91
CA ALA A 66 10.28 -10.23 2.60
C ALA A 66 11.46 -11.21 2.54
N ILE A 67 12.48 -10.88 1.77
CA ILE A 67 13.69 -11.70 1.62
C ILE A 67 14.84 -10.94 2.25
N VAL A 68 15.56 -11.59 3.16
CA VAL A 68 16.84 -11.06 3.66
C VAL A 68 17.91 -11.27 2.59
N ILE A 69 18.51 -10.18 2.09
CA ILE A 69 19.51 -10.24 1.02
C ILE A 69 20.91 -10.40 1.61
N SER A 70 21.31 -9.48 2.49
CA SER A 70 22.67 -9.39 3.03
C SER A 70 22.65 -8.73 4.40
N HIS A 71 23.67 -9.07 5.19
CA HIS A 71 23.97 -8.43 6.47
C HIS A 71 25.30 -7.70 6.33
N ASN A 72 25.36 -6.48 6.84
CA ASN A 72 26.60 -5.74 7.02
C ASN A 72 26.89 -5.73 8.54
N PRO A 73 27.86 -6.55 9.01
CA PRO A 73 28.21 -6.63 10.42
C PRO A 73 28.86 -5.34 10.93
N ASP A 74 29.63 -4.62 10.10
CA ASP A 74 30.37 -3.41 10.50
C ASP A 74 29.42 -2.28 10.91
N ASN A 75 28.33 -2.12 10.14
CA ASN A 75 27.33 -1.09 10.39
C ASN A 75 26.13 -1.59 11.21
N GLY A 76 26.11 -2.88 11.59
CA GLY A 76 24.96 -3.49 12.28
C GLY A 76 23.64 -3.38 11.50
N THR A 77 23.69 -3.43 10.17
CA THR A 77 22.50 -3.27 9.31
C THR A 77 22.26 -4.49 8.43
N SER A 78 20.99 -4.69 8.08
CA SER A 78 20.50 -5.77 7.24
C SER A 78 19.74 -5.20 6.05
N ARG A 79 19.97 -5.76 4.87
CA ARG A 79 19.27 -5.38 3.63
C ARG A 79 18.17 -6.38 3.34
N ILE A 80 16.94 -5.90 3.25
CA ILE A 80 15.75 -6.70 2.97
C ILE A 80 15.12 -6.31 1.63
N LYS A 81 14.54 -7.28 0.92
CA LYS A 81 13.67 -7.07 -0.24
C LYS A 81 12.22 -7.11 0.23
N LEU A 82 11.49 -6.01 0.05
CA LEU A 82 10.07 -5.91 0.42
C LEU A 82 9.18 -6.64 -0.61
N PRO A 83 7.91 -6.95 -0.27
CA PRO A 83 6.94 -7.53 -1.23
C PRO A 83 6.76 -6.68 -2.50
N SER A 84 6.99 -5.36 -2.42
CA SER A 84 6.98 -4.45 -3.57
C SER A 84 8.18 -4.62 -4.52
N GLY A 85 9.17 -5.43 -4.16
CA GLY A 85 10.44 -5.58 -4.84
C GLY A 85 11.50 -4.55 -4.45
N ALA A 86 11.14 -3.49 -3.70
CA ALA A 86 12.08 -2.48 -3.25
C ALA A 86 13.08 -3.06 -2.22
N LYS A 87 14.36 -2.79 -2.42
CA LYS A 87 15.41 -3.09 -1.43
C LYS A 87 15.39 -2.00 -0.35
N LYS A 88 15.45 -2.38 0.91
CA LYS A 88 15.47 -1.48 2.06
C LYS A 88 16.51 -1.92 3.08
N ILE A 89 17.16 -0.97 3.73
CA ILE A 89 18.12 -1.22 4.81
C ILE A 89 17.40 -1.00 6.14
N VAL A 90 17.56 -1.95 7.06
CA VAL A 90 17.02 -1.92 8.42
C VAL A 90 18.13 -2.28 9.41
N PRO A 91 18.09 -1.81 10.67
CA PRO A 91 19.00 -2.30 11.71
C PRO A 91 18.92 -3.83 11.85
N SER A 92 20.05 -4.51 12.05
CA SER A 92 20.09 -5.97 12.24
C SER A 92 19.43 -6.42 13.55
N SER A 93 19.25 -5.50 14.50
CA SER A 93 18.52 -5.71 15.75
C SER A 93 16.98 -5.66 15.59
N CYS A 94 16.47 -5.30 14.40
CA CYS A 94 15.03 -5.32 14.13
C CYS A 94 14.49 -6.75 14.12
N ARG A 95 13.32 -6.95 14.74
CA ARG A 95 12.66 -8.26 14.77
C ARG A 95 11.95 -8.58 13.46
N ALA A 96 11.92 -9.88 13.15
CA ALA A 96 11.14 -10.45 12.06
C ALA A 96 10.63 -11.84 12.45
N MET A 97 9.51 -12.25 11.84
CA MET A 97 8.98 -13.60 11.97
C MET A 97 9.44 -14.43 10.78
N ILE A 98 9.86 -15.67 10.99
CA ILE A 98 10.27 -16.56 9.91
C ILE A 98 9.04 -17.04 9.14
N GLY A 99 9.13 -17.07 7.81
CA GLY A 99 8.10 -17.59 6.92
C GLY A 99 7.25 -16.52 6.25
N GLN A 100 6.19 -16.97 5.59
CA GLN A 100 5.22 -16.16 4.86
C GLN A 100 3.96 -15.94 5.70
N VAL A 101 3.30 -14.78 5.54
CA VAL A 101 2.01 -14.54 6.19
C VAL A 101 0.94 -15.49 5.66
N ALA A 102 0.22 -16.16 6.56
CA ALA A 102 -0.85 -17.09 6.21
C ALA A 102 -1.99 -16.46 5.37
N GLY A 103 -2.75 -17.31 4.67
CA GLY A 103 -3.91 -16.90 3.87
C GLY A 103 -3.56 -16.30 2.50
N GLY A 104 -2.41 -16.67 1.93
CA GLY A 104 -2.02 -16.33 0.56
C GLY A 104 -3.02 -16.84 -0.50
N GLY A 105 -2.91 -16.34 -1.73
CA GLY A 105 -3.76 -16.77 -2.85
C GLY A 105 -5.21 -16.24 -2.84
N ARG A 106 -5.65 -15.56 -1.76
CA ARG A 106 -6.99 -14.95 -1.66
C ARG A 106 -7.30 -13.93 -2.78
N THR A 107 -6.28 -13.35 -3.39
CA THR A 107 -6.42 -12.37 -4.49
C THR A 107 -6.62 -12.99 -5.85
N GLU A 108 -6.22 -14.25 -6.04
CA GLU A 108 -6.30 -14.93 -7.35
C GLU A 108 -7.74 -15.21 -7.75
N LYS A 109 -8.61 -15.50 -6.77
CA LYS A 109 -10.03 -15.72 -7.02
C LYS A 109 -10.71 -14.41 -7.44
N PRO A 110 -11.32 -14.34 -8.65
CA PRO A 110 -12.01 -13.13 -9.09
C PRO A 110 -13.25 -12.84 -8.24
N MET A 111 -13.55 -11.56 -8.05
CA MET A 111 -14.79 -11.14 -7.39
C MET A 111 -15.91 -10.99 -8.42
N LEU A 112 -16.80 -11.97 -8.46
CA LEU A 112 -17.88 -12.04 -9.47
C LEU A 112 -19.06 -11.10 -9.15
N LYS A 113 -19.50 -11.06 -7.89
CA LYS A 113 -20.69 -10.30 -7.47
C LYS A 113 -20.34 -8.99 -6.78
N ALA A 114 -21.10 -7.93 -7.07
CA ALA A 114 -21.01 -6.65 -6.37
C ALA A 114 -21.31 -6.78 -4.87
N GLY A 115 -22.26 -7.67 -4.48
CA GLY A 115 -22.56 -7.96 -3.07
C GLY A 115 -21.35 -8.50 -2.29
N ASN A 116 -20.48 -9.29 -2.94
CA ASN A 116 -19.24 -9.76 -2.30
C ASN A 116 -18.29 -8.59 -2.03
N ALA A 117 -18.20 -7.63 -2.97
CA ALA A 117 -17.41 -6.42 -2.78
C ALA A 117 -17.99 -5.55 -1.65
N TYR A 118 -19.33 -5.42 -1.58
CA TYR A 118 -20.01 -4.72 -0.50
C TYR A 118 -19.62 -5.27 0.87
N HIS A 119 -19.77 -6.58 1.11
CA HIS A 119 -19.41 -7.19 2.39
C HIS A 119 -17.91 -7.07 2.71
N LYS A 120 -17.03 -7.14 1.69
CA LYS A 120 -15.58 -6.92 1.85
C LYS A 120 -15.24 -5.50 2.33
N TYR A 121 -15.94 -4.48 1.83
CA TYR A 121 -15.69 -3.08 2.22
C TYR A 121 -16.49 -2.66 3.46
N ARG A 122 -17.61 -3.32 3.78
CA ARG A 122 -18.42 -3.10 4.99
C ARG A 122 -17.60 -3.24 6.27
N VAL A 123 -16.68 -4.21 6.32
CA VAL A 123 -15.80 -4.44 7.49
C VAL A 123 -14.55 -3.55 7.51
N LYS A 124 -14.35 -2.72 6.47
CA LYS A 124 -13.28 -1.73 6.35
C LYS A 124 -13.88 -0.33 6.37
N ARG A 125 -13.11 0.73 6.12
CA ARG A 125 -13.70 2.07 5.96
C ARG A 125 -14.66 2.15 4.78
N ASN A 126 -15.63 3.05 4.85
CA ASN A 126 -16.56 3.32 3.74
C ASN A 126 -15.79 3.84 2.50
N CYS A 127 -15.56 2.99 1.50
CA CYS A 127 -14.85 3.38 0.28
C CYS A 127 -15.39 2.73 -1.01
N TRP A 128 -16.56 2.10 -0.90
CA TRP A 128 -17.27 1.43 -1.99
C TRP A 128 -18.77 1.73 -1.84
N PRO A 129 -19.53 2.02 -2.91
CA PRO A 129 -19.12 2.03 -4.33
C PRO A 129 -18.27 3.26 -4.72
N LYS A 130 -17.61 3.19 -5.88
CA LYS A 130 -16.77 4.28 -6.40
C LYS A 130 -17.40 4.91 -7.65
N VAL A 131 -18.10 6.03 -7.47
CA VAL A 131 -18.55 6.87 -8.59
C VAL A 131 -17.33 7.46 -9.32
N ARG A 132 -17.36 7.42 -10.67
CA ARG A 132 -16.35 8.00 -11.57
C ARG A 132 -16.45 9.53 -11.53
N GLY A 133 -15.32 10.24 -11.54
CA GLY A 133 -15.33 11.72 -11.50
C GLY A 133 -16.04 12.38 -12.69
N VAL A 134 -15.97 11.75 -13.86
CA VAL A 134 -16.65 12.22 -15.09
C VAL A 134 -18.18 12.08 -15.05
N ALA A 135 -18.71 11.24 -14.16
CA ALA A 135 -20.14 11.09 -13.96
C ALA A 135 -20.72 12.11 -12.96
N MET A 136 -19.87 13.00 -12.43
CA MET A 136 -20.26 14.03 -11.47
C MET A 136 -20.41 15.38 -12.16
N ASN A 137 -21.05 16.34 -11.50
CA ASN A 137 -21.15 17.71 -11.97
C ASN A 137 -19.81 18.46 -11.79
N PRO A 138 -19.54 19.57 -12.54
CA PRO A 138 -18.32 20.36 -12.41
C PRO A 138 -18.04 20.83 -10.98
N VAL A 139 -19.11 21.10 -10.24
CA VAL A 139 -19.04 21.56 -8.85
C VAL A 139 -18.47 20.49 -7.91
N GLU A 140 -18.57 19.21 -8.25
CA GLU A 140 -18.25 18.08 -7.35
C GLU A 140 -16.91 17.41 -7.66
N HIS A 141 -16.42 17.51 -8.90
CA HIS A 141 -15.16 16.91 -9.32
C HIS A 141 -14.56 17.68 -10.50
N PRO A 142 -13.22 17.89 -10.54
CA PRO A 142 -12.56 18.56 -11.66
C PRO A 142 -12.71 17.90 -13.03
N HIS A 143 -13.19 16.64 -13.08
CA HIS A 143 -13.40 15.91 -14.34
C HIS A 143 -14.87 15.89 -14.74
N GLY A 144 -15.75 16.50 -13.93
CA GLY A 144 -17.18 16.41 -14.07
C GLY A 144 -17.76 17.49 -14.97
N GLY A 145 -18.95 17.20 -15.52
CA GLY A 145 -19.73 18.09 -16.38
C GLY A 145 -19.50 17.96 -17.87
N GLY A 146 -19.93 18.99 -18.60
CA GLY A 146 -20.04 18.97 -20.05
C GLY A 146 -21.26 18.19 -20.55
N ASN A 147 -21.58 18.36 -21.84
CA ASN A 147 -22.66 17.62 -22.50
C ASN A 147 -22.26 16.17 -22.83
N HIS A 148 -20.96 15.92 -23.00
CA HIS A 148 -20.39 14.59 -23.23
C HIS A 148 -19.48 14.20 -22.06
N GLN A 149 -19.50 12.93 -21.65
CA GLN A 149 -18.64 12.44 -20.58
C GLN A 149 -17.18 12.31 -21.03
N HIS A 150 -16.38 13.34 -20.77
CA HIS A 150 -14.94 13.37 -21.01
C HIS A 150 -14.24 14.24 -19.95
N ILE A 151 -12.91 14.13 -19.82
CA ILE A 151 -12.15 14.89 -18.80
C ILE A 151 -11.94 16.36 -19.22
N GLY A 152 -11.86 16.63 -20.52
CA GLY A 152 -11.65 17.99 -21.06
C GLY A 152 -10.23 18.54 -20.91
N HIS A 153 -9.41 18.00 -20.00
CA HIS A 153 -8.01 18.38 -19.79
C HIS A 153 -7.11 17.15 -19.55
N ALA A 154 -5.80 17.36 -19.51
CA ALA A 154 -4.84 16.30 -19.19
C ALA A 154 -5.12 15.73 -17.79
N SER A 155 -5.20 14.41 -17.68
CA SER A 155 -5.48 13.72 -16.40
C SER A 155 -4.22 13.52 -15.54
N THR A 156 -3.04 13.88 -16.05
CA THR A 156 -1.78 13.90 -15.31
C THR A 156 -1.65 15.18 -14.51
N VAL A 157 -1.53 15.07 -13.19
CA VAL A 157 -1.50 16.23 -12.30
C VAL A 157 -0.17 16.31 -11.55
N ARG A 158 0.36 17.53 -11.37
CA ARG A 158 1.63 17.75 -10.68
C ARG A 158 1.55 17.38 -9.19
N ARG A 159 2.69 17.08 -8.57
CA ARG A 159 2.78 16.64 -7.17
C ARG A 159 2.37 17.74 -6.18
N ASP A 160 2.69 18.99 -6.53
CA ASP A 160 2.44 20.24 -5.80
C ASP A 160 1.02 20.78 -5.95
N ALA A 161 0.18 20.15 -6.80
CA ALA A 161 -1.21 20.60 -7.00
C ALA A 161 -1.99 20.69 -5.66
N PRO A 162 -2.89 21.66 -5.50
CA PRO A 162 -3.69 21.81 -4.29
C PRO A 162 -4.66 20.61 -4.10
N PRO A 163 -5.13 20.32 -2.88
CA PRO A 163 -5.91 19.12 -2.57
C PRO A 163 -7.20 18.93 -3.40
N GLY A 164 -7.81 20.02 -3.88
CA GLY A 164 -9.00 19.98 -4.75
C GLY A 164 -8.68 19.70 -6.22
N GLN A 165 -7.47 20.03 -6.68
CA GLN A 165 -7.01 19.82 -8.06
C GLN A 165 -6.24 18.51 -8.24
N LYS A 166 -5.73 17.92 -7.15
CA LYS A 166 -4.93 16.68 -7.15
C LYS A 166 -5.79 15.42 -7.37
N VAL A 167 -6.35 15.32 -8.58
CA VAL A 167 -7.17 14.18 -9.06
C VAL A 167 -6.56 13.58 -10.33
N GLY A 168 -6.95 12.36 -10.70
CA GLY A 168 -6.38 11.67 -11.86
C GLY A 168 -5.07 10.93 -11.57
N LEU A 169 -4.12 10.99 -12.49
CA LEU A 169 -2.80 10.36 -12.42
C LEU A 169 -1.79 11.31 -11.79
N ILE A 170 -1.64 11.22 -10.46
CA ILE A 170 -0.81 12.14 -9.67
C ILE A 170 0.67 11.85 -9.89
N ALA A 171 1.42 12.85 -10.33
CA ALA A 171 2.86 12.80 -10.57
C ALA A 171 3.30 11.58 -11.41
N ALA A 172 2.47 11.19 -12.38
CA ALA A 172 2.75 10.04 -13.23
C ALA A 172 3.98 10.31 -14.10
N ARG A 173 5.03 9.49 -13.93
CA ARG A 173 6.24 9.52 -14.76
C ARG A 173 6.01 8.92 -16.16
N ARG A 174 5.02 8.04 -16.27
CA ARG A 174 4.62 7.33 -17.48
C ARG A 174 3.13 7.06 -17.43
N THR A 175 2.48 7.09 -18.59
CA THR A 175 1.07 6.70 -18.78
C THR A 175 0.95 5.52 -19.77
N GLY A 176 -0.25 4.95 -19.91
CA GLY A 176 -0.51 3.81 -20.79
C GLY A 176 -0.27 2.44 -20.15
N ARG A 177 -0.58 1.37 -20.90
CA ARG A 177 -0.42 -0.02 -20.44
C ARG A 177 1.06 -0.38 -20.40
N LEU A 178 1.53 -0.88 -19.27
CA LEU A 178 2.89 -1.40 -19.15
C LEU A 178 3.04 -2.65 -20.02
N ARG A 179 3.88 -2.58 -21.05
CA ARG A 179 4.29 -3.70 -21.92
C ARG A 179 5.81 -3.87 -21.82
N GLY A 180 6.29 -5.12 -21.76
CA GLY A 180 7.73 -5.45 -21.74
C GLY A 180 8.51 -5.13 -20.44
N GLN A 181 7.88 -4.49 -19.45
CA GLN A 181 8.60 -4.05 -18.23
C GLN A 181 8.77 -5.12 -17.15
N ALA A 182 7.95 -6.17 -17.08
CA ALA A 182 8.20 -7.26 -16.13
C ALA A 182 9.58 -7.89 -16.41
N ALA A 183 9.90 -8.13 -17.68
CA ALA A 183 11.22 -8.59 -18.14
C ALA A 183 12.32 -7.52 -17.95
N ALA A 184 12.07 -6.24 -18.29
CA ALA A 184 13.09 -5.19 -18.15
C ALA A 184 13.39 -4.79 -16.69
N THR A 185 12.42 -4.92 -15.77
CA THR A 185 12.58 -4.62 -14.34
C THR A 185 13.22 -5.80 -13.60
N ALA A 186 12.92 -7.04 -14.02
CA ALA A 186 13.67 -8.23 -13.60
C ALA A 186 15.14 -8.18 -14.07
N ALA A 187 15.38 -7.86 -15.35
CA ALA A 187 16.72 -7.72 -15.90
C ALA A 187 17.57 -6.61 -15.24
N LYS A 188 16.93 -5.52 -14.77
CA LYS A 188 17.60 -4.46 -14.00
C LYS A 188 17.85 -4.83 -12.54
N SER A 189 17.04 -5.71 -11.93
CA SER A 189 17.28 -6.15 -10.55
C SER A 189 18.47 -7.10 -10.45
N ASP A 190 18.73 -7.88 -11.50
CA ASP A 190 19.81 -8.88 -11.55
C ASP A 190 21.17 -8.23 -11.84
N LYS A 191 21.20 -7.15 -12.65
CA LYS A 191 22.43 -6.36 -12.93
C LYS A 191 22.86 -5.39 -11.82
N ALA A 192 22.04 -5.22 -10.77
CA ALA A 192 22.34 -4.37 -9.62
C ALA A 192 22.72 -5.20 -8.38
N THR A 193 23.37 -6.34 -8.63
CA THR A 193 23.93 -7.28 -7.66
C THR A 193 25.43 -7.25 -7.82
#